data_AF-A0A1M7TAN4-F1
#
_entry.id   AF-A0A1M7TAN4-F1
#
_cell.length_a   1.000
_cell.length_b   1.000
_cell.length_c   1.000
_cell.angle_alpha   90.00
_cell.angle_beta   90.00
_cell.angle_gamma   90.00
#
_symmetry.space_group_name_H-M   'P 1'
#
loop_
_entity.id
_entity.type
_entity.pdbx_description
1 polymer ?
#
loop_
_entity_poly.entity_id
_entity_poly.type
_entity_poly.pdbx_seq_one_letter_code
_entity_poly.pdbx_strand_id
1 'polypeptide(L)'
;MEELIQFSEKDKIFVIPFGYVPEKVYSIQSAADAEALISGIKGATKRFGADICEPVELAIEILNDVDSEIYTKSIILITNGLSRDGKFSPDISYDIPVFSIVSSYQIPEQLDEISRLTGGKVFNEDTDIIDAFKEIRGYN
;
A
#
# COMPACT_ATOMS: atom_id res chain seq x y z
N MET A 1 2.45 -15.83 7.16
CA MET A 1 1.64 -14.94 6.31
C MET A 1 0.18 -14.96 6.76
N GLU A 2 -0.43 -16.13 6.96
CA GLU A 2 -1.81 -16.25 7.53
C GLU A 2 -1.97 -15.60 8.91
N GLU A 3 -0.94 -15.63 9.78
CA GLU A 3 -1.00 -14.96 11.10
C GLU A 3 -0.74 -13.44 11.06
N LEU A 4 -0.21 -12.88 9.95
CA LEU A 4 0.27 -11.50 9.91
C LEU A 4 -0.81 -10.47 9.55
N ILE A 5 -1.97 -10.95 9.09
CA ILE A 5 -3.05 -10.11 8.58
C ILE A 5 -4.37 -10.54 9.24
N GLN A 6 -4.43 -10.43 10.58
CA GLN A 6 -5.72 -10.48 11.28
C GLN A 6 -6.38 -9.10 11.21
N PHE A 7 -7.26 -8.95 10.22
CA PHE A 7 -8.16 -7.81 10.15
C PHE A 7 -9.28 -7.95 11.17
N SER A 8 -9.59 -6.86 11.87
CA SER A 8 -10.78 -6.82 12.73
C SER A 8 -12.03 -6.60 11.87
N GLU A 9 -13.20 -7.04 12.34
CA GLU A 9 -14.48 -6.74 11.69
C GLU A 9 -14.78 -5.23 11.59
N LYS A 10 -14.03 -4.40 12.33
CA LYS A 10 -14.16 -2.93 12.31
C LYS A 10 -13.24 -2.27 11.29
N ASP A 11 -12.28 -3.00 10.73
CA ASP A 11 -11.31 -2.45 9.80
C ASP A 11 -11.99 -2.25 8.43
N LYS A 12 -11.79 -1.07 7.82
CA LYS A 12 -12.16 -0.82 6.43
C LYS A 12 -10.92 -0.96 5.58
N ILE A 13 -10.89 -2.00 4.74
CA ILE A 13 -9.72 -2.30 3.91
C ILE A 13 -10.10 -2.12 2.46
N PHE A 14 -9.26 -1.37 1.76
CA PHE A 14 -9.32 -1.20 0.31
C PHE A 14 -8.09 -1.81 -0.31
N VAL A 15 -8.25 -2.45 -1.45
CA VAL A 15 -7.14 -3.06 -2.18
C VAL A 15 -7.20 -2.67 -3.64
N ILE A 16 -6.09 -2.18 -4.12
CA ILE A 16 -5.93 -1.64 -5.47
C ILE A 16 -4.80 -2.42 -6.13
N PRO A 17 -5.09 -3.52 -6.84
CA PRO A 17 -4.09 -4.12 -7.72
C PRO A 17 -3.69 -3.11 -8.78
N PHE A 18 -2.42 -3.10 -9.17
CA PHE A 18 -1.94 -2.16 -10.18
C PHE A 18 -0.82 -2.79 -11.01
N GLY A 19 -0.73 -2.30 -12.25
CA GLY A 19 0.39 -2.52 -13.14
C GLY A 19 0.88 -1.16 -13.61
N TYR A 20 0.74 -0.86 -14.90
CA TYR A 20 0.99 0.49 -15.43
C TYR A 20 -0.05 1.52 -14.94
N VAL A 21 -1.27 1.07 -14.66
CA VAL A 21 -2.36 1.88 -14.09
C VAL A 21 -3.05 1.09 -12.97
N PRO A 22 -3.79 1.76 -12.07
CA PRO A 22 -4.65 1.08 -11.10
C PRO A 22 -5.71 0.21 -11.78
N GLU A 23 -5.93 -0.99 -11.25
CA GLU A 23 -7.03 -1.86 -11.64
C GLU A 23 -8.27 -1.61 -10.75
N LYS A 24 -9.20 -2.56 -10.73
CA LYS A 24 -10.43 -2.45 -9.93
C LYS A 24 -10.12 -2.38 -8.43
N VAL A 25 -10.72 -1.40 -7.74
CA VAL A 25 -10.68 -1.28 -6.28
C VAL A 25 -11.60 -2.33 -5.65
N TYR A 26 -11.08 -3.06 -4.67
CA TYR A 26 -11.82 -4.01 -3.85
C TYR A 26 -11.98 -3.44 -2.43
N SER A 27 -13.20 -3.48 -1.89
CA SER A 27 -13.42 -3.27 -0.45
C SER A 27 -13.60 -4.62 0.21
N ILE A 28 -12.79 -4.86 1.24
CA ILE A 28 -12.83 -6.06 2.08
C ILE A 28 -13.54 -5.68 3.35
N GLN A 29 -14.65 -6.36 3.64
CA GLN A 29 -15.45 -6.16 4.84
C GLN A 29 -15.41 -7.40 5.76
N SER A 30 -14.75 -8.49 5.33
CA SER A 30 -14.68 -9.74 6.07
C SER A 30 -13.34 -10.46 5.90
N ALA A 31 -13.01 -11.35 6.84
CA ALA A 31 -11.81 -12.19 6.77
C ALA A 31 -11.80 -13.13 5.53
N ALA A 32 -12.97 -13.55 5.05
CA ALA A 32 -13.08 -14.38 3.84
C ALA A 32 -12.68 -13.60 2.57
N ASP A 33 -12.99 -12.31 2.52
CA ASP A 33 -12.57 -11.43 1.42
C ASP A 33 -11.05 -11.21 1.43
N ALA A 34 -10.42 -11.28 2.62
CA ALA A 34 -8.98 -11.13 2.78
C ALA A 34 -8.18 -12.36 2.29
N GLU A 35 -8.66 -13.59 2.49
CA GLU A 35 -8.01 -14.79 1.95
C GLU A 35 -8.08 -14.84 0.42
N ALA A 36 -9.25 -14.50 -0.14
CA ALA A 36 -9.45 -14.40 -1.58
C ALA A 36 -8.51 -13.34 -2.18
N LEU A 37 -8.31 -12.23 -1.47
CA LEU A 37 -7.36 -11.20 -1.84
C LEU A 37 -5.90 -11.69 -1.79
N ILE A 38 -5.47 -12.31 -0.68
CA ILE A 38 -4.11 -12.84 -0.52
C ILE A 38 -3.79 -13.84 -1.65
N SER A 39 -4.76 -14.66 -2.03
CA SER A 39 -4.67 -15.57 -3.17
C SER A 39 -4.53 -14.82 -4.50
N GLY A 40 -5.31 -13.76 -4.70
CA GLY A 40 -5.23 -12.88 -5.88
C GLY A 40 -3.90 -12.13 -6.02
N ILE A 41 -3.36 -11.60 -4.91
CA ILE A 41 -2.05 -10.93 -4.84
C ILE A 41 -0.92 -11.88 -5.26
N LYS A 42 -0.96 -13.15 -4.81
CA LYS A 42 0.01 -14.17 -5.24
C LYS A 42 -0.09 -14.51 -6.73
N GLY A 43 -1.26 -14.29 -7.34
CA GLY A 43 -1.51 -14.49 -8.77
C GLY A 43 -1.17 -13.28 -9.65
N ALA A 44 -1.02 -12.07 -9.08
CA ALA A 44 -0.68 -10.85 -9.81
C ALA A 44 0.78 -10.91 -10.27
N THR A 45 0.95 -11.34 -11.52
CA THR A 45 2.22 -11.59 -12.18
C THR A 45 3.09 -10.35 -12.30
N LYS A 46 4.40 -10.53 -12.03
CA LYS A 46 5.55 -9.72 -12.49
C LYS A 46 5.28 -9.05 -13.84
N ARG A 47 4.82 -7.80 -13.83
CA ARG A 47 4.74 -6.97 -15.04
C ARG A 47 5.74 -5.85 -14.90
N PHE A 48 6.67 -5.79 -15.85
CA PHE A 48 7.65 -4.74 -15.97
C PHE A 48 6.94 -3.40 -16.25
N GLY A 49 7.40 -2.32 -15.61
CA GLY A 49 6.93 -0.95 -15.86
C GLY A 49 5.66 -0.57 -15.12
N ALA A 50 5.56 -0.88 -13.82
CA ALA A 50 4.44 -0.44 -13.01
C ALA A 50 4.54 1.06 -12.70
N ASP A 51 3.42 1.78 -12.59
CA ASP A 51 3.41 3.13 -12.01
C ASP A 51 2.96 3.02 -10.56
N ILE A 52 3.77 3.56 -9.64
CA ILE A 52 3.47 3.57 -8.20
C ILE A 52 2.77 4.86 -7.76
N CYS A 53 2.83 5.93 -8.56
CA CYS A 53 2.27 7.23 -8.20
C CYS A 53 0.74 7.19 -8.28
N GLU A 54 0.20 6.84 -9.46
CA GLU A 54 -1.26 6.76 -9.68
C GLU A 54 -2.02 5.90 -8.64
N PRO A 55 -1.60 4.67 -8.28
CA PRO A 55 -2.31 3.88 -7.28
C PRO A 55 -2.25 4.47 -5.86
N VAL A 56 -1.15 5.15 -5.50
CA VAL A 56 -1.04 5.85 -4.21
C VAL A 56 -1.97 7.05 -4.18
N GLU A 57 -2.01 7.83 -5.24
CA GLU A 57 -2.89 9.00 -5.37
C GLU A 57 -4.37 8.59 -5.32
N LEU A 58 -4.75 7.54 -6.04
CA LEU A 58 -6.09 6.96 -5.97
C LEU A 58 -6.43 6.48 -4.54
N ALA A 59 -5.48 5.85 -3.84
CA ALA A 59 -5.69 5.43 -2.46
C ALA A 59 -5.92 6.62 -1.52
N ILE A 60 -5.17 7.72 -1.70
CA ILE A 60 -5.36 8.96 -0.93
C ILE A 60 -6.75 9.54 -1.19
N GLU A 61 -7.19 9.62 -2.45
CA GLU A 61 -8.53 10.10 -2.81
C GLU A 61 -9.63 9.27 -2.12
N ILE A 62 -9.55 7.94 -2.19
CA ILE A 62 -10.50 7.04 -1.52
C ILE A 62 -10.52 7.28 0.00
N LEU A 63 -9.35 7.44 0.61
CA LEU A 63 -9.24 7.61 2.05
C LEU A 63 -9.62 9.02 2.51
N ASN A 64 -9.61 10.03 1.65
CA ASN A 64 -10.13 11.36 1.97
C ASN A 64 -11.64 11.34 2.27
N ASP A 65 -12.39 10.42 1.65
CA ASP A 65 -13.82 10.21 1.92
C ASP A 65 -14.10 9.37 3.19
N VAL A 66 -13.07 8.79 3.82
CA VAL A 66 -13.20 8.03 5.06
C VAL A 66 -13.20 8.98 6.26
N ASP A 67 -14.05 8.72 7.26
CA ASP A 67 -14.13 9.55 8.46
C ASP A 67 -12.87 9.43 9.35
N SER A 68 -12.08 10.51 9.42
CA SER A 68 -10.85 10.59 10.23
C SER A 68 -11.10 10.62 11.74
N GLU A 69 -12.32 10.92 12.21
CA GLU A 69 -12.65 10.88 13.64
C GLU A 69 -12.85 9.43 14.12
N ILE A 70 -13.21 8.53 13.19
CA ILE A 70 -13.50 7.12 13.46
C ILE A 70 -12.30 6.23 13.11
N TYR A 71 -11.60 6.54 12.03
CA TYR A 71 -10.56 5.69 11.46
C TYR A 71 -9.19 6.36 11.42
N THR A 72 -8.18 5.65 11.92
CA THR A 72 -6.79 5.91 11.53
C THR A 72 -6.58 5.42 10.10
N LYS A 73 -6.02 6.28 9.24
CA LYS A 73 -5.80 6.02 7.82
C LYS A 73 -4.33 5.71 7.56
N SER A 74 -4.06 4.70 6.77
CA SER A 74 -2.72 4.36 6.29
C SER A 74 -2.81 3.63 4.95
N ILE A 75 -1.73 3.70 4.17
CA ILE A 75 -1.59 3.05 2.87
C ILE A 75 -0.40 2.10 2.93
N ILE A 76 -0.58 0.89 2.41
CA ILE A 76 0.52 -0.06 2.21
C ILE A 76 0.74 -0.21 0.71
N LEU A 77 1.90 0.21 0.22
CA LEU A 77 2.32 0.04 -1.16
C LEU A 77 3.25 -1.17 -1.26
N ILE A 78 2.80 -2.25 -1.92
CA ILE A 78 3.64 -3.43 -2.18
C ILE A 78 4.09 -3.39 -3.64
N THR A 79 5.40 -3.38 -3.89
CA THR A 79 5.95 -3.21 -5.25
C THR A 79 7.29 -3.91 -5.43
N ASN A 80 7.71 -4.15 -6.67
CA ASN A 80 9.08 -4.59 -6.99
C ASN A 80 10.04 -3.42 -7.21
N GLY A 81 9.58 -2.18 -6.99
CA GLY A 81 10.38 -0.96 -7.07
C GLY A 81 10.68 -0.46 -8.50
N LEU A 82 10.20 -1.12 -9.54
CA LEU A 82 10.45 -0.69 -10.92
C LEU A 82 9.33 0.24 -11.40
N SER A 83 9.33 1.49 -10.93
CA SER A 83 8.56 2.57 -11.56
C SER A 83 9.43 3.35 -12.54
N ARG A 84 8.91 3.54 -13.75
CA ARG A 84 9.74 3.98 -14.88
C ARG A 84 9.78 5.49 -14.99
N ASP A 85 8.67 6.19 -14.74
CA ASP A 85 8.53 7.61 -15.12
C ASP A 85 7.47 8.42 -14.32
N GLY A 86 6.83 7.82 -13.29
CA GLY A 86 5.79 8.50 -12.51
C GLY A 86 6.33 9.64 -11.63
N LYS A 87 5.55 10.72 -11.49
CA LYS A 87 5.83 11.80 -10.54
C LYS A 87 4.60 12.00 -9.68
N PHE A 88 4.81 12.16 -8.38
CA PHE A 88 3.75 12.53 -7.46
C PHE A 88 3.22 13.93 -7.80
N SER A 89 1.90 14.04 -7.88
CA SER A 89 1.19 15.27 -8.19
C SER A 89 1.39 16.30 -7.08
N PRO A 90 1.79 17.54 -7.40
CA PRO A 90 1.89 18.61 -6.39
C PRO A 90 0.52 19.09 -5.87
N ASP A 91 -0.58 18.68 -6.51
CA ASP A 91 -1.94 19.13 -6.19
C ASP A 91 -2.64 18.23 -5.14
N ILE A 92 -2.00 17.13 -4.73
CA ILE A 92 -2.53 16.18 -3.75
C ILE A 92 -1.93 16.44 -2.37
N SER A 93 -2.77 16.37 -1.33
CA SER A 93 -2.28 16.36 0.06
C SER A 93 -1.84 14.96 0.45
N TYR A 94 -0.59 14.82 0.89
CA TYR A 94 0.03 13.55 1.27
C TYR A 94 -0.02 13.29 2.79
N ASP A 95 -1.06 13.75 3.48
CA ASP A 95 -1.17 13.65 4.95
C ASP A 95 -1.43 12.23 5.49
N ILE A 96 -1.62 11.26 4.60
CA ILE A 96 -1.86 9.85 4.94
C ILE A 96 -0.55 9.08 4.82
N PRO A 97 -0.05 8.44 5.90
CA PRO A 97 1.19 7.67 5.85
C PRO A 97 1.16 6.54 4.82
N VAL A 98 2.14 6.53 3.91
CA VAL A 98 2.37 5.47 2.92
C VAL A 98 3.57 4.63 3.35
N PHE A 99 3.32 3.37 3.70
CA PHE A 99 4.34 2.40 4.03
C PHE A 99 4.63 1.51 2.81
N SER A 100 5.84 1.59 2.29
CA SER A 100 6.23 0.87 1.08
C SER A 100 6.93 -0.43 1.45
N ILE A 101 6.54 -1.56 0.87
CA ILE A 101 7.21 -2.85 1.00
C ILE A 101 7.75 -3.21 -0.39
N VAL A 102 9.07 -3.30 -0.52
CA VAL A 102 9.74 -3.46 -1.80
C VAL A 102 10.47 -4.81 -1.93
N SER A 103 10.18 -5.50 -3.04
CA SER A 103 10.90 -6.68 -3.55
C SER A 103 12.05 -6.26 -4.46
N SER A 104 13.07 -5.60 -3.91
CA SER A 104 14.23 -5.15 -4.69
C SER A 104 15.48 -5.06 -3.82
N TYR A 105 16.63 -5.37 -4.42
CA TYR A 105 17.94 -5.16 -3.80
C TYR A 105 18.30 -3.68 -3.64
N GLN A 106 17.64 -2.78 -4.39
CA GLN A 106 17.84 -1.34 -4.31
C GLN A 106 16.50 -0.63 -4.14
N ILE A 107 16.43 0.26 -3.15
CA ILE A 107 15.28 1.13 -2.93
C ILE A 107 15.25 2.20 -4.03
N PRO A 108 14.17 2.30 -4.81
CA PRO A 108 14.01 3.36 -5.81
C PRO A 108 13.82 4.72 -5.14
N GLU A 109 14.39 5.77 -5.74
CA GLU A 109 14.29 7.16 -5.23
C GLU A 109 12.83 7.61 -5.01
N GLN A 110 11.89 7.13 -5.84
CA GLN A 110 10.47 7.47 -5.69
C GLN A 110 9.84 6.89 -4.41
N LEU A 111 10.35 5.76 -3.88
CA LEU A 111 9.88 5.21 -2.60
C LEU A 111 10.40 6.03 -1.41
N ASP A 112 11.61 6.58 -1.53
CA ASP A 112 12.13 7.54 -0.55
C ASP A 112 11.37 8.87 -0.61
N GLU A 113 11.05 9.33 -1.83
CA GLU A 113 10.27 10.55 -2.03
C GLU A 113 8.88 10.45 -1.38
N ILE A 114 8.13 9.37 -1.64
CA ILE A 114 6.79 9.22 -1.05
C ILE A 114 6.86 9.10 0.47
N SER A 115 7.84 8.37 1.00
CA SER A 115 8.03 8.25 2.45
C SER A 115 8.28 9.61 3.10
N ARG A 116 9.06 10.48 2.44
CA ARG A 116 9.29 11.86 2.87
C ARG A 116 8.03 12.72 2.78
N LEU A 117 7.24 12.58 1.71
CA LEU A 117 6.01 13.35 1.51
C LEU A 117 4.93 12.96 2.53
N THR A 118 4.85 11.69 2.90
CA THR A 118 3.74 11.16 3.71
C THR A 118 4.08 10.90 5.17
N GLY A 119 5.34 11.08 5.58
CA GLY A 119 5.82 10.60 6.88
C GLY A 119 5.81 9.07 7.01
N GLY A 120 5.88 8.38 5.88
CA GLY A 120 5.89 6.93 5.79
C GLY A 120 7.29 6.32 5.95
N LYS A 121 7.41 5.03 5.65
CA LYS A 121 8.68 4.28 5.67
C LYS A 121 8.74 3.25 4.55
N VAL A 122 9.96 2.95 4.08
CA VAL A 122 10.23 1.86 3.13
C VAL A 122 10.78 0.66 3.90
N PHE A 123 10.25 -0.53 3.58
CA PHE A 123 10.63 -1.82 4.14
C PHE A 123 11.06 -2.76 3.02
N ASN A 124 12.03 -3.61 3.29
CA ASN A 124 12.40 -4.68 2.37
C ASN A 124 11.56 -5.93 2.70
N GLU A 125 10.94 -6.54 1.69
CA GLU A 125 10.05 -7.69 1.91
C GLU A 125 10.76 -8.91 2.51
N ASP A 126 12.04 -9.10 2.18
CA ASP A 126 12.82 -10.28 2.59
C ASP A 126 13.21 -10.22 4.06
N THR A 127 13.34 -9.00 4.61
CA THR A 127 13.86 -8.77 5.96
C THR A 127 12.82 -8.26 6.94
N ASP A 128 11.89 -7.41 6.49
CA ASP A 128 11.15 -6.52 7.39
C ASP A 128 9.62 -6.58 7.23
N ILE A 129 9.07 -7.53 6.47
CA ILE A 129 7.63 -7.56 6.19
C ILE A 129 6.77 -7.65 7.46
N ILE A 130 7.21 -8.39 8.47
CA ILE A 130 6.50 -8.52 9.75
C ILE A 130 6.51 -7.20 10.50
N ASP A 131 7.66 -6.53 10.53
CA ASP A 131 7.83 -5.27 11.24
C ASP A 131 7.10 -4.13 10.54
N ALA A 132 7.00 -4.16 9.21
CA ALA A 132 6.13 -3.27 8.44
C ALA A 132 4.68 -3.36 8.94
N PHE A 133 4.11 -4.57 9.01
CA PHE A 133 2.73 -4.74 9.46
C PHE A 133 2.51 -4.33 10.92
N LYS A 134 3.49 -4.53 11.81
CA LYS A 134 3.39 -4.06 13.21
C LYS A 134 3.38 -2.53 13.30
N GLU A 135 4.29 -1.87 12.58
CA GLU A 135 4.38 -0.41 12.52
C GLU A 135 3.07 0.20 11.99
N ILE A 136 2.55 -0.34 10.88
CA ILE A 136 1.31 0.12 10.25
C ILE A 136 0.13 0.05 11.21
N ARG A 137 0.13 -0.94 12.12
CA ARG A 137 -0.94 -1.16 13.11
C ARG A 137 -0.69 -0.43 14.42
N GLY A 138 0.44 0.25 14.59
CA GLY A 138 0.81 0.93 15.82
C GLY A 138 1.11 -0.02 16.99
N TYR A 139 1.44 -1.29 16.71
CA TYR A 139 1.93 -2.21 17.72
C TYR A 139 3.41 -1.92 17.99
N ASN A 140 3.68 -1.07 18.99
CA ASN A 140 5.02 -0.84 19.55
C ASN A 140 5.30 -1.78 20.72
#